data_AF-A0AA86QI55-F1
#
_entry.id   AF-A0AA86QI55-F1
#
_cell.length_a   1.000
_cell.length_b   1.000
_cell.length_c   1.000
_cell.angle_alpha   90.00
_cell.angle_beta   90.00
_cell.angle_gamma   90.00
#
_symmetry.space_group_name_H-M   'P 1'
#
loop_
_entity.id
_entity.type
_entity.pdbx_description
1 polymer ?
#
loop_
_entity_poly.entity_id
_entity_poly.type
_entity_poly.pdbx_seq_one_letter_code
_entity_poly.pdbx_strand_id
1 'polypeptide(L)'
;MPKSINDVQSFLTVIADYLQTVTQWTSDQLIQNHTLLNQVVCEHQRIPWKRLAGKLGIKHQQLYRWYFDTFQRNLCGHMAPADMQLMRHYILMALQNDSPLNSEFQELLKSLLSKKYQRNVFTVAFNNTKRVLHKQMLTKSQKIDKLADALLQKKFENQKSNQ
;
A
#
# COMPACT_ATOMS: atom_id res chain seq x y z
N MET A 1 -5.78 -13.55 -7.23
CA MET A 1 -4.85 -12.75 -8.06
C MET A 1 -4.62 -13.51 -9.35
N PRO A 2 -4.37 -12.82 -10.47
CA PRO A 2 -4.04 -13.49 -11.73
C PRO A 2 -2.91 -14.48 -11.48
N LYS A 3 -3.11 -15.72 -11.91
CA LYS A 3 -2.19 -16.84 -11.73
C LYS A 3 -1.23 -16.97 -12.92
N SER A 4 -1.55 -16.33 -14.05
CA SER A 4 -0.76 -16.39 -15.28
C SER A 4 -0.68 -15.02 -16.00
N ILE A 5 0.28 -14.89 -16.92
CA ILE A 5 0.37 -13.75 -17.85
C ILE A 5 -0.88 -13.66 -18.73
N ASN A 6 -1.45 -14.81 -19.11
CA ASN A 6 -2.69 -14.88 -19.89
C ASN A 6 -3.88 -14.27 -19.13
N ASP A 7 -3.89 -14.38 -17.79
CA ASP A 7 -4.92 -13.75 -16.96
C ASP A 7 -4.79 -12.23 -16.97
N VAL A 8 -3.56 -11.70 -16.94
CA VAL A 8 -3.30 -10.25 -17.01
C VAL A 8 -3.80 -9.67 -18.32
N GLN A 9 -3.45 -10.29 -19.44
CA GLN A 9 -3.89 -9.85 -20.76
C GLN A 9 -5.42 -9.91 -20.88
N SER A 10 -6.03 -11.00 -20.45
CA SER A 10 -7.49 -11.17 -20.47
C SER A 10 -8.22 -10.10 -19.66
N PHE A 11 -7.66 -9.71 -18.51
CA PHE A 11 -8.25 -8.68 -17.67
C PHE A 11 -8.17 -7.30 -18.34
N LEU A 12 -7.03 -6.98 -18.96
CA LEU A 12 -6.86 -5.73 -19.71
C LEU A 12 -7.78 -5.67 -20.93
N THR A 13 -7.88 -6.76 -21.71
CA THR A 13 -8.77 -6.84 -22.87
C THR A 13 -10.22 -6.60 -22.49
N VAL A 14 -10.74 -7.24 -21.44
CA VAL A 14 -12.13 -7.04 -21.01
C VAL A 14 -12.42 -5.59 -20.59
N ILE A 15 -11.44 -4.90 -20.00
CA ILE A 15 -11.55 -3.48 -19.63
C ILE A 15 -11.49 -2.60 -20.89
N ALA A 16 -10.51 -2.82 -21.76
CA ALA A 16 -10.32 -2.06 -23.00
C ALA A 16 -11.52 -2.21 -23.96
N ASP A 17 -12.05 -3.42 -24.10
CA ASP A 17 -13.25 -3.71 -24.90
C ASP A 17 -14.50 -3.01 -24.36
N TYR A 18 -14.57 -2.79 -23.05
CA TYR A 18 -15.65 -1.97 -22.50
C TYR A 18 -15.40 -0.49 -22.80
N LEU A 19 -14.18 0.01 -22.57
CA LEU A 19 -13.85 1.41 -22.76
C LEU A 19 -14.02 1.85 -24.22
N GLN A 20 -13.74 0.98 -25.20
CA GLN A 20 -14.00 1.32 -26.60
C GLN A 20 -15.48 1.58 -26.90
N THR A 21 -16.40 0.99 -26.12
CA THR A 21 -17.85 1.21 -26.32
C THR A 21 -18.35 2.51 -25.72
N VAL A 22 -17.55 3.15 -24.86
CA VAL A 22 -17.92 4.36 -24.12
C VAL A 22 -16.92 5.51 -24.29
N THR A 23 -15.94 5.35 -25.18
CA THR A 23 -14.90 6.35 -25.49
C THR A 23 -14.53 6.30 -26.97
N GLN A 24 -13.72 7.26 -27.41
CA GLN A 24 -13.19 7.32 -28.78
C GLN A 24 -11.97 6.41 -29.03
N TRP A 25 -11.46 5.73 -28.00
CA TRP A 25 -10.24 4.94 -28.08
C TRP A 25 -10.56 3.49 -28.46
N THR A 26 -9.74 2.88 -29.30
CA THR A 26 -9.90 1.46 -29.65
C THR A 26 -9.33 0.55 -28.56
N SER A 27 -9.82 -0.69 -28.47
CA SER A 27 -9.29 -1.67 -27.51
C SER A 27 -7.77 -1.86 -27.69
N ASP A 28 -7.29 -1.97 -28.92
CA ASP A 28 -5.86 -2.13 -29.23
C ASP A 28 -5.01 -0.96 -28.75
N GLN A 29 -5.47 0.29 -28.94
CA GLN A 29 -4.75 1.48 -28.47
C GLN A 29 -4.60 1.49 -26.95
N LEU A 30 -5.65 1.08 -26.23
CA LEU A 30 -5.64 1.04 -24.77
C LEU A 30 -4.76 -0.10 -24.25
N ILE A 31 -4.78 -1.28 -24.88
CA ILE A 31 -3.93 -2.41 -24.50
C ILE A 31 -2.45 -2.10 -24.76
N GLN A 32 -2.13 -1.43 -25.87
CA GLN A 32 -0.73 -1.08 -26.19
C GLN A 32 -0.20 0.08 -25.35
N ASN A 33 -1.08 0.97 -24.86
CA ASN A 33 -0.70 2.11 -24.04
C ASN A 33 -1.41 2.05 -22.67
N HIS A 34 -0.79 1.32 -21.73
CA HIS A 34 -1.32 1.16 -20.38
C HIS A 34 -1.49 2.47 -19.61
N THR A 35 -0.68 3.50 -19.89
CA THR A 35 -0.83 4.83 -19.28
C THR A 35 -2.12 5.49 -19.74
N LEU A 36 -2.39 5.44 -21.05
CA LEU A 36 -3.64 5.92 -21.62
C LEU A 36 -4.84 5.13 -21.09
N LEU A 37 -4.76 3.80 -21.03
CA LEU A 37 -5.81 2.96 -20.42
C LEU A 37 -6.10 3.41 -19.00
N ASN A 38 -5.07 3.62 -18.19
CA ASN A 38 -5.24 4.07 -16.83
C ASN A 38 -5.87 5.47 -16.73
N GLN A 39 -5.46 6.40 -17.59
CA GLN A 39 -6.06 7.72 -17.68
C GLN A 39 -7.57 7.61 -17.97
N VAL A 40 -7.93 6.88 -19.03
CA VAL A 40 -9.32 6.70 -19.46
C VAL A 40 -10.16 6.03 -18.36
N VAL A 41 -9.60 5.03 -17.66
CA VAL A 41 -10.26 4.41 -16.50
C VAL A 41 -10.51 5.40 -15.37
N CYS A 42 -9.56 6.29 -15.09
CA CYS A 42 -9.70 7.29 -14.03
C CYS A 42 -10.71 8.39 -14.40
N GLU A 43 -10.80 8.75 -15.68
CA GLU A 43 -11.78 9.72 -16.20
C GLU A 43 -13.21 9.13 -16.20
N HIS A 44 -13.35 7.83 -16.47
CA HIS A 44 -14.65 7.15 -16.45
C HIS A 44 -15.01 6.53 -15.09
N GLN A 45 -15.71 7.30 -14.26
CA GLN A 45 -16.08 6.88 -12.91
C GLN A 45 -17.10 5.73 -12.83
N ARG A 46 -17.81 5.42 -13.91
CA ARG A 46 -18.94 4.45 -13.92
C ARG A 46 -18.62 3.14 -14.66
N ILE A 47 -17.39 2.64 -14.53
CA ILE A 47 -17.04 1.33 -15.09
C ILE A 47 -17.84 0.22 -14.38
N PRO A 48 -18.56 -0.65 -15.11
CA PRO A 48 -19.39 -1.70 -14.54
C PRO A 48 -18.54 -2.90 -14.14
N TRP A 49 -17.65 -2.73 -13.16
CA TRP A 49 -16.66 -3.72 -12.72
C TRP A 49 -17.25 -5.09 -12.41
N LYS A 50 -18.47 -5.15 -11.86
CA LYS A 50 -19.20 -6.41 -11.60
C LYS A 50 -19.51 -7.17 -12.90
N ARG A 51 -19.96 -6.46 -13.94
CA ARG A 51 -20.26 -7.04 -15.25
C ARG A 51 -18.98 -7.51 -15.94
N LEU A 52 -17.91 -6.70 -15.87
CA LEU A 52 -16.61 -7.05 -16.46
C LEU A 52 -16.01 -8.28 -15.79
N ALA A 53 -16.04 -8.35 -14.46
CA ALA A 53 -15.58 -9.53 -13.72
C ALA A 53 -16.39 -10.80 -14.07
N GLY A 54 -17.70 -10.66 -14.32
CA GLY A 54 -18.54 -11.76 -14.78
C GLY A 54 -18.09 -12.36 -16.10
N LYS A 55 -17.60 -11.56 -17.06
CA LYS A 55 -17.02 -12.05 -18.32
C LYS A 55 -15.77 -12.92 -18.13
N LEU A 56 -15.07 -12.70 -17.01
CA LEU A 56 -13.83 -13.41 -16.66
C LEU A 56 -14.07 -14.59 -15.70
N GLY A 57 -15.32 -14.84 -15.29
CA GLY A 57 -15.64 -15.87 -14.29
C GLY A 57 -15.07 -15.58 -12.90
N ILE A 58 -14.75 -14.31 -12.59
CA ILE A 58 -14.17 -13.92 -11.29
C ILE A 58 -15.10 -13.00 -10.51
N LYS A 59 -14.83 -12.86 -9.21
CA LYS A 59 -15.61 -11.94 -8.36
C LYS A 59 -15.25 -10.50 -8.69
N HIS A 60 -16.23 -9.59 -8.65
CA HIS A 60 -16.06 -8.15 -8.78
C HIS A 60 -14.83 -7.61 -8.03
N GLN A 61 -14.73 -7.94 -6.74
CA GLN A 61 -13.67 -7.45 -5.87
C GLN A 61 -12.27 -7.91 -6.30
N GLN A 62 -12.16 -9.06 -6.97
CA GLN A 62 -10.88 -9.57 -7.47
C GLN A 62 -10.38 -8.73 -8.65
N LEU A 63 -11.24 -8.42 -9.63
CA LEU A 63 -10.88 -7.57 -10.77
C LEU A 63 -10.56 -6.15 -10.30
N TYR A 64 -11.43 -5.58 -9.46
CA TYR A 64 -11.29 -4.22 -8.96
C TYR A 64 -9.97 -4.05 -8.19
N ARG A 65 -9.70 -4.92 -7.21
CA ARG A 65 -8.46 -4.85 -6.43
C ARG A 65 -7.24 -5.13 -7.28
N TRP A 66 -7.31 -6.09 -8.19
CA TRP A 66 -6.19 -6.32 -9.11
C TRP A 66 -5.87 -5.05 -9.91
N TYR A 67 -6.89 -4.40 -10.47
CA TYR A 67 -6.68 -3.21 -11.29
C TYR A 67 -6.06 -2.06 -10.48
N PHE A 68 -6.72 -1.66 -9.39
CA PHE A 68 -6.30 -0.48 -8.62
C PHE A 68 -5.09 -0.75 -7.72
N ASP A 69 -5.00 -1.91 -7.09
CA ASP A 69 -3.92 -2.20 -6.14
C ASP A 69 -2.69 -2.77 -6.83
N THR A 70 -2.82 -3.44 -7.98
CA THR A 70 -1.69 -4.14 -8.64
C THR A 70 -1.30 -3.46 -9.94
N PHE A 71 -2.21 -3.43 -10.92
CA PHE A 71 -1.90 -2.92 -12.26
C PHE A 71 -1.56 -1.42 -12.23
N GLN A 72 -2.45 -0.60 -11.69
CA GLN A 72 -2.26 0.85 -11.61
C GLN A 72 -1.01 1.22 -10.79
N ARG A 73 -0.73 0.51 -9.70
CA ARG A 73 0.47 0.77 -8.89
C ARG A 73 1.76 0.57 -9.68
N ASN A 74 1.82 -0.47 -10.52
CA ASN A 74 2.97 -0.71 -11.38
C ASN A 74 3.17 0.42 -12.41
N LEU A 75 2.10 1.11 -12.81
CA LEU A 75 2.17 2.27 -13.70
C LEU A 75 2.58 3.55 -12.99
N CYS A 76 2.04 3.79 -11.78
CA CYS A 76 2.29 5.02 -11.03
C CYS A 76 3.66 5.05 -10.31
N GLY A 77 4.38 3.92 -10.32
CA GLY A 77 5.71 3.79 -9.76
C GLY A 77 5.74 3.82 -8.23
N HIS A 78 6.91 4.17 -7.69
CA HIS A 78 7.19 4.16 -6.26
C HIS A 78 7.28 5.58 -5.71
N MET A 79 7.10 5.69 -4.39
CA MET A 79 7.37 6.93 -3.68
C MET A 79 8.86 7.28 -3.75
N ALA A 80 9.19 8.56 -3.89
CA ALA A 80 10.57 9.02 -3.91
C ALA A 80 11.29 8.61 -2.61
N PRO A 81 12.58 8.26 -2.65
CA PRO A 81 13.31 7.84 -1.45
C PRO A 81 13.29 8.88 -0.32
N ALA A 82 13.41 10.17 -0.66
CA ALA A 82 13.35 11.26 0.33
C ALA A 82 11.97 11.35 1.01
N ASP A 83 10.89 11.26 0.23
CA ASP A 83 9.52 11.26 0.76
C ASP A 83 9.24 10.00 1.62
N MET A 84 9.83 8.86 1.24
CA MET A 84 9.76 7.63 2.05
C MET A 84 10.48 7.78 3.40
N GLN A 85 11.63 8.46 3.43
CA GLN A 85 12.35 8.75 4.67
C GLN A 85 11.53 9.70 5.56
N LEU A 86 10.94 10.74 4.97
CA LEU A 86 10.07 11.68 5.66
C LEU A 86 8.85 10.95 6.26
N MET A 87 8.15 10.14 5.47
CA MET A 87 7.04 9.30 5.94
C MET A 87 7.46 8.41 7.11
N ARG A 88 8.60 7.75 7.02
CA ARG A 88 9.12 6.90 8.09
C ARG A 88 9.40 7.70 9.36
N HIS A 89 10.00 8.88 9.22
CA HIS A 89 10.32 9.76 10.35
C HIS A 89 9.06 10.21 11.09
N TYR A 90 8.08 10.78 10.38
CA TYR A 90 6.85 11.28 11.01
C TYR A 90 6.00 10.16 11.63
N ILE A 91 5.89 9.00 10.98
CA ILE A 91 5.18 7.85 11.56
C ILE A 91 5.89 7.38 12.83
N LEU A 92 7.23 7.32 12.83
CA LEU A 92 7.98 6.91 14.03
C LEU A 92 7.76 7.90 15.18
N MET A 93 7.83 9.21 14.93
CA MET A 93 7.57 10.22 15.96
C MET A 93 6.15 10.11 16.52
N ALA A 94 5.15 9.95 15.65
CA ALA A 94 3.77 9.77 16.09
C ALA A 94 3.60 8.52 16.95
N LEU A 95 4.23 7.39 16.58
CA LEU A 95 4.19 6.17 17.38
C LEU A 95 4.93 6.30 18.72
N GLN A 96 6.02 7.08 18.78
CA GLN A 96 6.75 7.33 20.02
C GLN A 96 5.99 8.23 20.99
N ASN A 97 5.17 9.13 20.46
CA ASN A 97 4.38 10.09 21.23
C ASN A 97 2.91 9.65 21.41
N ASP A 98 2.59 8.38 21.15
CA ASP A 98 1.22 7.82 21.16
C ASP A 98 0.19 8.67 20.39
N SER A 99 0.64 9.36 19.35
CA SER A 99 -0.19 10.24 18.54
C SER A 99 -1.00 9.43 17.51
N PRO A 100 -2.26 9.81 17.26
CA PRO A 100 -3.14 9.06 16.37
C PRO A 100 -2.69 9.17 14.91
N LEU A 101 -2.49 8.02 14.26
CA LEU A 101 -2.23 7.90 12.81
C LEU A 101 -3.54 7.89 12.00
N ASN A 102 -4.37 8.91 12.21
CA ASN A 102 -5.71 9.06 11.62
C ASN A 102 -5.67 9.69 10.21
N SER A 103 -6.84 10.09 9.69
CA SER A 103 -6.96 10.76 8.39
C SER A 103 -6.30 12.14 8.37
N GLU A 104 -6.41 12.92 9.44
CA GLU A 104 -5.80 14.24 9.56
C GLU A 104 -4.28 14.16 9.49
N PHE A 105 -3.69 13.19 10.20
CA PHE A 105 -2.27 12.89 10.12
C PHE A 105 -1.84 12.54 8.69
N GLN A 106 -2.64 11.73 7.98
CA GLN A 106 -2.35 11.38 6.60
C GLN A 106 -2.42 12.58 5.66
N GLU A 107 -3.36 13.50 5.85
CA GLU A 107 -3.43 14.73 5.05
C GLU A 107 -2.26 15.69 5.35
N LEU A 108 -1.89 15.85 6.62
CA LEU A 108 -0.68 16.59 7.00
C LEU A 108 0.55 15.96 6.37
N LEU A 109 0.69 14.64 6.45
CA LEU A 109 1.83 13.96 5.87
C LEU A 109 1.89 14.16 4.35
N LYS A 110 0.74 14.09 3.65
CA LYS A 110 0.66 14.33 2.21
C LYS A 110 1.09 15.74 1.82
N SER A 111 0.76 16.76 2.63
CA SER A 111 1.14 18.15 2.34
C SER A 111 2.64 18.41 2.50
N LEU A 112 3.35 17.58 3.28
CA LEU A 112 4.79 17.66 3.49
C LEU A 112 5.62 16.96 2.39
N LEU A 113 4.98 16.15 1.52
CA LEU A 113 5.69 15.42 0.48
C LEU A 113 6.05 16.33 -0.70
N SER A 114 7.14 16.00 -1.38
CA SER A 114 7.64 16.77 -2.54
C SER A 114 6.66 16.87 -3.70
N LYS A 115 5.68 15.95 -3.79
CA LYS A 115 4.67 15.90 -4.84
C LYS A 115 3.40 15.21 -4.40
N LYS A 116 2.33 15.42 -5.17
CA LYS A 116 1.07 14.70 -5.02
C LYS A 116 1.20 13.28 -5.53
N TYR A 117 1.13 12.31 -4.63
CA TYR A 117 1.11 10.89 -4.97
C TYR A 117 -0.30 10.39 -5.28
N GLN A 118 -0.37 9.37 -6.13
CA GLN A 118 -1.59 8.58 -6.32
C GLN A 118 -2.01 7.92 -5.00
N ARG A 119 -3.32 7.88 -4.73
CA ARG A 119 -3.89 7.41 -3.45
C ARG A 119 -3.35 6.04 -3.05
N ASN A 120 -3.26 5.12 -4.00
CA ASN A 120 -2.87 3.74 -3.73
C ASN A 120 -1.37 3.62 -3.42
N VAL A 121 -0.53 4.42 -4.09
CA VAL A 121 0.91 4.49 -3.82
C VAL A 121 1.14 4.98 -2.39
N PHE A 122 0.48 6.08 -2.01
CA PHE A 122 0.58 6.63 -0.66
C PHE A 122 0.07 5.64 0.40
N THR A 123 -1.14 5.11 0.21
CA THR A 123 -1.80 4.24 1.21
C THR A 123 -0.98 2.97 1.47
N VAL A 124 -0.43 2.36 0.43
CA VAL A 124 0.41 1.16 0.56
C VAL A 124 1.72 1.49 1.27
N ALA A 125 2.41 2.56 0.86
CA ALA A 125 3.66 3.00 1.49
C ALA A 125 3.45 3.30 2.99
N PHE A 126 2.38 4.02 3.31
CA PHE A 126 1.99 4.37 4.67
C PHE A 126 1.74 3.14 5.53
N ASN A 127 0.86 2.24 5.09
CA ASN A 127 0.49 1.05 5.84
C ASN A 127 1.67 0.09 6.03
N ASN A 128 2.50 -0.08 5.00
CA ASN A 128 3.71 -0.89 5.09
C ASN A 128 4.69 -0.31 6.11
N THR A 129 4.92 1.01 6.05
CA THR A 129 5.83 1.72 6.96
C THR A 129 5.34 1.62 8.40
N LYS A 130 4.05 1.94 8.64
CA LYS A 130 3.39 1.79 9.95
C LYS A 130 3.57 0.39 10.52
N ARG A 131 3.28 -0.65 9.73
CA ARG A 131 3.40 -2.05 10.17
C ARG A 131 4.83 -2.42 10.55
N VAL A 132 5.81 -2.02 9.73
CA VAL A 132 7.23 -2.30 9.99
C VAL A 132 7.69 -1.61 11.27
N LEU A 133 7.35 -0.33 11.46
CA LEU A 133 7.74 0.43 12.63
C LEU A 133 7.09 -0.09 13.92
N HIS A 134 5.78 -0.41 13.90
CA HIS A 134 5.11 -1.06 15.03
C HIS A 134 5.82 -2.35 15.44
N LYS A 135 6.12 -3.23 14.47
CA LYS A 135 6.83 -4.49 14.74
C LYS A 135 8.21 -4.24 15.35
N GLN A 136 8.94 -3.24 14.83
CA GLN A 136 10.25 -2.85 15.36
C GLN A 136 10.17 -2.33 16.79
N MET A 137 9.17 -1.52 17.13
CA MET A 137 8.96 -1.01 18.49
C MET A 137 8.60 -2.13 19.48
N LEU A 138 7.68 -3.02 19.11
CA LEU A 138 7.33 -4.19 19.94
C LEU A 138 8.56 -5.06 20.21
N THR A 139 9.37 -5.32 19.19
CA THR A 139 10.60 -6.12 19.32
C THR A 139 11.64 -5.42 20.22
N LYS A 140 11.75 -4.08 20.15
CA LYS A 140 12.65 -3.32 21.02
C LYS A 140 12.17 -3.36 22.48
N SER A 141 10.88 -3.17 22.73
CA SER A 141 10.31 -3.26 24.08
C SER A 141 10.60 -4.63 24.71
N GLN A 142 10.30 -5.72 24.00
CA GLN A 142 10.56 -7.08 24.47
C GLN A 142 12.04 -7.35 24.78
N LYS A 143 12.97 -6.72 24.07
CA LYS A 143 14.40 -6.83 24.36
C LYS A 143 14.77 -6.07 25.64
N ILE A 144 14.19 -4.89 25.85
CA ILE A 144 14.40 -4.09 27.06
C ILE A 144 13.87 -4.85 28.29
N ASP A 145 12.66 -5.41 28.20
CA ASP A 145 12.06 -6.18 29.30
C ASP A 145 12.93 -7.37 29.70
N LYS A 146 13.39 -8.15 28.70
CA LYS A 146 14.32 -9.28 28.94
C LYS A 146 15.65 -8.86 29.56
N LEU A 147 16.19 -7.70 29.17
CA LEU A 147 17.41 -7.16 29.76
C LEU A 147 17.18 -6.72 31.22
N ALA A 148 16.04 -6.08 31.49
CA ALA A 148 15.67 -5.67 32.85
C ALA A 148 15.52 -6.89 33.77
N ASP A 149 14.82 -7.94 33.31
CA ASP A 149 14.64 -9.19 34.06
C ASP A 149 15.99 -9.87 34.36
N ALA A 150 16.89 -9.95 33.36
CA ALA A 150 18.21 -10.53 33.54
C ALA A 150 19.07 -9.75 34.54
N LEU A 151 18.97 -8.42 34.55
CA LEU A 151 19.68 -7.56 35.51
C LEU A 151 19.12 -7.71 36.93
N LEU A 152 17.80 -7.84 37.08
CA LEU A 152 17.16 -8.12 38.37
C LEU A 152 17.59 -9.48 38.92
N GLN A 153 17.56 -10.52 38.07
CA GLN A 153 17.95 -11.87 38.48
C GLN A 153 19.40 -11.94 38.97
N LYS A 154 20.34 -11.31 38.24
CA LYS A 154 21.74 -11.19 38.68
C LYS A 154 21.90 -10.45 40.01
N LYS A 155 21.10 -9.40 40.26
CA LYS A 155 21.12 -8.69 41.56
C LYS A 155 20.68 -9.60 42.70
N PHE A 156 19.63 -10.41 42.51
CA PHE A 156 19.17 -11.36 43.53
C PHE A 156 20.18 -12.49 43.80
N GLU A 157 20.85 -12.99 42.77
CA GLU A 157 21.90 -14.02 42.91
C GLU A 157 23.13 -13.50 43.68
N ASN A 158 23.55 -12.26 43.42
CA ASN A 158 24.66 -11.62 44.12
C ASN A 158 24.34 -11.29 45.59
N GLN A 159 23.07 -11.05 45.93
CA GLN A 159 22.65 -10.82 47.33
C GLN A 159 22.60 -12.12 48.15
N LYS A 160 22.31 -13.26 47.50
CA LYS A 160 22.32 -14.59 48.15
C LYS A 160 23.71 -15.15 48.38
N SER A 161 24.71 -14.73 47.59
CA SER A 161 26.11 -15.21 47.72
C SER A 161 26.92 -14.45 48.80
N ASN A 162 26.37 -13.38 49.37
CA ASN A 162 27.01 -12.55 50.40
C ASN A 162 26.36 -12.71 51.80
N GLN A 163 25.50 -13.71 51.97
CA GLN A 163 24.97 -14.18 53.26
C GLN A 163 25.55 -15.56 53.55
#